data_AF-A0A813LAL4-F1
#
_entry.id   AF-A0A813LAL4-F1
#
_cell.length_a   1.000
_cell.length_b   1.000
_cell.length_c   1.000
_cell.angle_alpha   90.00
_cell.angle_beta   90.00
_cell.angle_gamma   90.00
#
_symmetry.space_group_name_H-M   'P 1'
#
loop_
_entity.id
_entity.type
_entity.pdbx_description
1 polymer ?
#
loop_
_entity_poly.entity_id
_entity_poly.type
_entity_poly.pdbx_seq_one_letter_code
_entity_poly.pdbx_strand_id
1 'polypeptide(L)'
;VLIVNCRNSVVHIKNKVKCINIDNCEKVTVICHDVLSVVEMVNSDRIQVQTMGKALAFCIDKCDGVNVFLSKESMEAEFVTSKSSEMNVTIPDVDGEPGDIIEMPIPEQFITRVVGRKLKSEVSHIYST
;
A
#
# COMPACT_ATOMS: atom_id res chain seq x y z
N VAL A 1 1.26 9.24 13.61
CA VAL A 1 2.69 9.50 13.36
C VAL A 1 2.79 10.20 12.03
N LEU A 2 3.63 11.24 11.92
CA LEU A 2 3.79 12.02 10.70
C LEU A 2 5.27 11.96 10.29
N ILE A 3 5.53 11.56 9.04
CA ILE A 3 6.86 11.42 8.44
C ILE A 3 6.86 12.31 7.19
N VAL A 4 7.66 13.38 7.20
CA VAL A 4 7.65 14.40 6.13
C VAL A 4 9.06 14.72 5.69
N ASN A 5 9.28 14.87 4.38
CA ASN A 5 10.57 15.26 3.79
C ASN A 5 11.73 14.32 4.15
N CYS A 6 11.45 13.05 4.46
CA CYS A 6 12.47 12.07 4.77
C CYS A 6 13.00 11.43 3.48
N ARG A 7 14.30 11.17 3.42
CA ARG A 7 14.93 10.51 2.28
C ARG A 7 15.90 9.42 2.74
N ASN A 8 15.95 8.31 2.01
CA ASN A 8 16.91 7.22 2.23
C ASN A 8 17.00 6.79 3.71
N SER A 9 15.85 6.50 4.31
CA SER A 9 15.71 6.32 5.76
C SER A 9 14.82 5.14 6.10
N VAL A 10 15.10 4.52 7.25
CA VAL A 10 14.25 3.48 7.84
C VAL A 10 13.63 4.01 9.12
N VAL A 11 12.30 3.96 9.23
CA VAL A 11 11.53 4.43 10.40
C VAL A 11 10.87 3.22 11.06
N HIS A 12 11.26 2.95 12.31
CA HIS A 12 10.73 1.84 13.11
C HIS A 12 9.71 2.34 14.14
N ILE A 13 8.43 2.03 13.94
CA ILE A 13 7.33 2.40 14.83
C ILE A 13 6.93 1.15 15.64
N LYS A 14 7.57 0.99 16.80
CA LYS A 14 7.41 -0.21 17.65
C LYS A 14 6.09 -0.28 18.39
N ASN A 15 5.46 0.86 18.65
CA ASN A 15 4.23 0.94 19.42
C ASN A 15 3.01 0.95 18.50
N LYS A 16 1.87 0.52 19.04
CA LYS A 16 0.56 0.71 18.42
C LYS A 16 0.26 2.19 18.24
N VAL A 17 -0.19 2.59 17.05
CA VAL A 17 -0.51 3.97 16.70
C VAL A 17 -1.89 4.11 16.08
N LYS A 18 -2.46 5.31 16.14
CA LYS A 18 -3.76 5.59 15.52
C LYS A 18 -3.66 5.52 13.99
N CYS A 19 -2.77 6.33 13.41
CA CYS A 19 -2.52 6.44 11.98
C CYS A 19 -1.05 6.78 11.73
N ILE A 20 -0.61 6.58 10.49
CA ILE A 20 0.72 6.97 9.99
C ILE A 20 0.52 7.75 8.69
N ASN A 21 1.12 8.92 8.57
CA ASN A 21 1.11 9.74 7.36
C ASN A 21 2.55 9.91 6.87
N ILE A 22 2.79 9.60 5.60
CA ILE A 22 4.08 9.68 4.91
C ILE A 22 3.87 10.68 3.76
N ASP A 23 4.52 11.84 3.84
CA ASP A 23 4.34 12.92 2.86
C ASP A 23 5.67 13.43 2.34
N ASN A 24 5.77 13.63 1.03
CA ASN A 24 6.97 14.13 0.35
C ASN A 24 8.25 13.38 0.74
N CYS A 25 8.18 12.05 0.79
CA CYS A 25 9.28 11.18 1.17
C CYS A 25 9.83 10.41 -0.04
N GLU A 26 11.10 10.02 0.02
CA GLU A 26 11.77 9.34 -1.10
C GLU A 26 12.68 8.22 -0.59
N LYS A 27 12.52 6.97 -1.07
CA LYS A 27 13.32 5.82 -0.57
C LYS A 27 13.21 5.66 0.95
N VAL A 28 11.99 5.63 1.48
CA VAL A 28 11.73 5.47 2.91
C VAL A 28 11.07 4.12 3.17
N THR A 29 11.63 3.38 4.13
CA THR A 29 11.03 2.14 4.64
C THR A 29 10.41 2.43 6.01
N VAL A 30 9.13 2.14 6.17
CA VAL A 30 8.41 2.26 7.45
C VAL A 30 8.03 0.87 7.93
N ILE A 31 8.52 0.49 9.11
CA ILE A 31 8.14 -0.76 9.75
C ILE A 31 7.27 -0.39 10.96
N CYS A 32 6.02 -0.83 10.96
CA CYS A 32 5.06 -0.50 12.01
C CYS A 32 4.43 -1.76 12.61
N HIS A 33 4.04 -1.68 13.88
CA HIS A 33 3.31 -2.75 14.54
C HIS A 33 1.81 -2.66 14.22
N ASP A 34 0.97 -2.25 15.17
CA ASP A 34 -0.45 -2.00 14.96
C ASP A 34 -0.73 -0.57 14.46
N VAL A 35 -1.62 -0.46 13.48
CA VAL A 35 -2.21 0.80 13.02
C VAL A 35 -3.73 0.69 13.12
N LEU A 36 -4.35 1.51 13.98
CA LEU A 36 -5.78 1.41 14.26
C LEU A 36 -6.68 1.84 13.10
N SER A 37 -6.24 2.79 12.28
CA SER A 37 -7.03 3.29 11.16
C SER A 37 -6.33 3.08 9.83
N VAL A 38 -5.39 3.95 9.46
CA VAL A 38 -4.87 4.04 8.10
C VAL A 38 -3.37 4.38 8.09
N VAL A 39 -2.66 3.81 7.12
CA VAL A 39 -1.36 4.29 6.67
C VAL A 39 -1.55 5.06 5.37
N GLU A 40 -1.28 6.36 5.39
CA GLU A 40 -1.45 7.24 4.24
C GLU A 40 -0.08 7.63 3.67
N MET A 41 0.07 7.49 2.36
CA MET A 41 1.25 7.86 1.59
C MET A 41 0.83 8.89 0.55
N VAL A 42 1.46 10.05 0.56
CA VAL A 42 1.14 11.17 -0.32
C VAL A 42 2.42 11.77 -0.92
N ASN A 43 2.42 12.08 -2.21
CA ASN A 43 3.56 12.75 -2.89
C ASN A 43 4.91 12.07 -2.65
N SER A 44 4.95 10.74 -2.58
CA SER A 44 6.13 10.02 -2.08
C SER A 44 6.55 8.91 -3.02
N ASP A 45 7.86 8.76 -3.23
CA ASP A 45 8.39 7.83 -4.23
C ASP A 45 9.28 6.75 -3.61
N ARG A 46 9.21 5.53 -4.12
CA ARG A 46 9.99 4.36 -3.65
C ARG A 46 9.79 4.14 -2.15
N ILE A 47 8.54 4.00 -1.75
CA ILE A 47 8.14 3.79 -0.35
C ILE A 47 7.96 2.30 -0.10
N GLN A 48 8.46 1.85 1.05
CA GLN A 48 8.18 0.51 1.56
C GLN A 48 7.48 0.63 2.90
N VAL A 49 6.38 -0.09 3.08
CA VAL A 49 5.70 -0.18 4.37
C VAL A 49 5.60 -1.64 4.77
N GLN A 50 6.04 -2.00 5.96
CA GLN A 50 5.89 -3.35 6.51
C GLN A 50 5.09 -3.31 7.80
N THR A 51 4.01 -4.08 7.86
CA THR A 51 3.24 -4.28 9.09
C THR A 51 3.71 -5.53 9.82
N MET A 52 3.90 -5.42 11.13
CA MET A 52 4.23 -6.54 12.02
C MET A 52 3.01 -7.04 12.78
N GLY A 53 2.03 -6.15 13.03
CA GLY A 53 0.74 -6.46 13.65
C GLY A 53 -0.40 -6.07 12.72
N LYS A 54 -1.57 -5.72 13.26
CA LYS A 54 -2.77 -5.36 12.49
C LYS A 54 -2.74 -3.95 11.89
N ALA A 55 -3.04 -3.82 10.60
CA ALA A 55 -3.42 -2.58 9.93
C ALA A 55 -4.69 -2.81 9.09
N LEU A 56 -5.59 -1.82 9.04
CA LEU A 56 -6.90 -1.96 8.40
C LEU A 56 -6.99 -1.37 6.99
N ALA A 57 -6.22 -0.31 6.71
CA ALA A 57 -6.31 0.39 5.44
C ALA A 57 -5.00 1.08 5.05
N PHE A 58 -4.79 1.20 3.75
CA PHE A 58 -3.69 1.94 3.14
C PHE A 58 -4.23 2.90 2.08
N CYS A 59 -3.80 4.15 2.14
CA CYS A 59 -4.11 5.16 1.14
C CYS A 59 -2.82 5.55 0.40
N ILE A 60 -2.82 5.46 -0.93
CA ILE A 60 -1.66 5.78 -1.77
C ILE A 60 -2.07 6.84 -2.82
N ASP A 61 -1.70 8.10 -2.58
CA ASP A 61 -2.04 9.23 -3.46
C ASP A 61 -0.77 9.91 -4.02
N LYS A 62 -0.67 10.05 -5.34
CA LYS A 62 0.48 10.70 -6.00
C LYS A 62 1.83 10.09 -5.60
N CYS A 63 1.92 8.77 -5.57
CA CYS A 63 3.15 8.06 -5.23
C CYS A 63 3.63 7.18 -6.40
N ASP A 64 4.93 7.05 -6.58
CA ASP A 64 5.51 6.15 -7.60
C ASP A 64 6.48 5.15 -6.96
N GLY A 65 6.23 3.85 -7.15
CA GLY A 65 7.01 2.76 -6.54
C GLY A 65 6.65 2.56 -5.07
N VAL A 66 5.58 1.83 -4.77
CA VAL A 66 5.13 1.57 -3.39
C VAL A 66 4.98 0.07 -3.16
N ASN A 67 5.72 -0.48 -2.21
CA ASN A 67 5.59 -1.88 -1.80
C ASN A 67 5.08 -1.97 -0.35
N VAL A 68 3.94 -2.62 -0.16
CA VAL A 68 3.33 -2.84 1.16
C VAL A 68 3.41 -4.31 1.53
N PHE A 69 4.19 -4.61 2.57
CA PHE A 69 4.34 -5.94 3.14
C PHE A 69 3.37 -6.10 4.32
N LEU A 70 2.37 -6.95 4.16
CA LEU A 70 1.36 -7.22 5.18
C LEU A 70 1.82 -8.32 6.13
N SER A 71 1.47 -8.19 7.41
CA SER A 71 1.48 -9.31 8.36
C SER A 71 0.29 -10.24 8.11
N LYS A 72 0.34 -11.44 8.71
CA LYS A 72 -0.82 -12.36 8.78
C LYS A 72 -2.07 -11.71 9.42
N GLU A 73 -1.89 -10.71 10.28
CA GLU A 73 -2.98 -9.99 10.95
C GLU A 73 -3.56 -8.84 10.10
N SER A 74 -2.91 -8.48 8.99
CA SER A 74 -3.31 -7.38 8.10
C SER A 74 -3.83 -7.85 6.74
N MET A 75 -4.09 -9.15 6.56
CA MET A 75 -4.49 -9.73 5.28
C MET A 75 -5.82 -9.17 4.73
N GLU A 76 -6.66 -8.63 5.60
CA GLU A 76 -7.95 -8.02 5.26
C GLU A 76 -7.84 -6.50 5.01
N ALA A 77 -6.63 -5.95 4.87
CA ALA A 77 -6.45 -4.52 4.69
C ALA A 77 -7.02 -4.03 3.35
N GLU A 78 -7.71 -2.90 3.40
CA GLU A 78 -8.22 -2.21 2.22
C GLU A 78 -7.15 -1.28 1.62
N PHE A 79 -7.11 -1.19 0.29
CA PHE A 79 -6.22 -0.27 -0.43
C PHE A 79 -7.03 0.73 -1.24
N VAL A 80 -6.80 2.01 -0.98
CA VAL A 80 -7.35 3.13 -1.76
C VAL A 80 -6.21 3.82 -2.48
N THR A 81 -6.29 3.90 -3.81
CA THR A 81 -5.21 4.46 -4.63
C THR A 81 -5.72 5.58 -5.53
N SER A 82 -4.86 6.58 -5.78
CA SER A 82 -5.15 7.66 -6.71
C SER A 82 -3.88 8.25 -7.28
N LYS A 83 -3.80 8.42 -8.61
CA LYS A 83 -2.64 9.04 -9.29
C LYS A 83 -1.29 8.43 -8.89
N SER A 84 -1.26 7.13 -8.66
CA SER A 84 -0.07 6.42 -8.18
C SER A 84 0.27 5.28 -9.14
N SER A 85 1.55 4.93 -9.21
CA SER A 85 2.09 3.88 -10.09
C SER A 85 3.07 2.96 -9.36
N GLU A 86 3.34 1.80 -9.97
CA GLU A 86 4.30 0.79 -9.47
C GLU A 86 3.98 0.34 -8.02
N MET A 87 2.70 0.05 -7.77
CA MET A 87 2.20 -0.34 -6.45
C MET A 87 2.09 -1.86 -6.31
N ASN A 88 2.68 -2.44 -5.27
CA ASN A 88 2.59 -3.87 -4.97
C ASN A 88 2.18 -4.12 -3.52
N VAL A 89 1.42 -5.18 -3.31
CA VAL A 89 1.10 -5.74 -1.99
C VAL A 89 1.75 -7.10 -1.88
N THR A 90 2.52 -7.29 -0.83
CA THR A 90 3.16 -8.56 -0.50
C THR A 90 2.51 -9.15 0.74
N ILE A 91 2.05 -10.39 0.65
CA ILE A 91 1.46 -11.15 1.76
C ILE A 91 2.31 -12.38 2.08
N PRO A 92 2.30 -12.89 3.32
CA PRO A 92 2.87 -14.19 3.63
C PRO A 92 2.07 -15.29 2.93
N ASP A 93 2.74 -16.23 2.29
CA ASP A 93 2.08 -17.43 1.79
C ASP A 93 1.73 -18.33 2.99
N VAL A 94 0.43 -18.52 3.23
CA VAL A 94 -0.06 -19.34 4.35
C VAL A 94 -0.10 -20.82 4.01
N ASP A 95 -0.09 -21.17 2.73
CA ASP A 95 -0.17 -22.53 2.21
C ASP A 95 1.19 -23.04 1.68
N GLY A 96 2.17 -22.14 1.52
CA GLY A 96 3.55 -22.43 1.10
C GLY A 96 4.55 -22.76 2.22
N GLU A 97 5.85 -22.71 1.90
CA GLU A 97 6.91 -22.96 2.88
C GLU A 97 7.09 -21.77 3.84
N PRO A 98 7.58 -21.98 5.07
CA PRO A 98 7.85 -20.90 6.00
C PRO A 98 8.81 -19.85 5.43
N GLY A 99 8.29 -18.65 5.18
CA GLY A 99 9.05 -17.53 4.61
C GLY A 99 8.68 -17.22 3.15
N ASP A 100 7.84 -18.04 2.53
CA ASP A 100 7.29 -17.75 1.21
C ASP A 100 6.35 -16.54 1.29
N ILE A 101 6.38 -15.75 0.21
CA ILE A 101 5.60 -14.53 0.06
C ILE A 101 4.92 -14.53 -1.31
N ILE A 102 3.75 -13.93 -1.37
CA ILE A 102 3.00 -13.69 -2.61
C ILE A 102 3.00 -12.18 -2.84
N GLU A 103 3.51 -11.76 -4.00
CA GLU A 103 3.52 -10.37 -4.43
C GLU A 103 2.43 -10.16 -5.49
N MET A 104 1.58 -9.15 -5.29
CA MET A 104 0.45 -8.83 -6.15
C MET A 104 0.50 -7.35 -6.53
N PRO A 105 0.48 -7.01 -7.83
CA PRO A 105 0.40 -5.63 -8.25
C PRO A 105 -1.01 -5.07 -7.99
N ILE A 106 -1.10 -3.82 -7.50
CA ILE A 106 -2.36 -3.10 -7.42
C ILE A 106 -2.67 -2.53 -8.81
N PRO A 107 -3.86 -2.76 -9.38
CA PRO A 107 -4.23 -2.17 -10.66
C PRO A 107 -4.24 -0.64 -10.65
N GLU A 108 -3.60 -0.05 -11.65
CA GLU A 108 -3.51 1.41 -11.83
C GLU A 108 -4.13 1.88 -13.17
N GLN A 109 -4.54 0.95 -14.05
CA GLN A 109 -5.23 1.26 -15.30
C GLN A 109 -6.68 0.76 -15.30
N PHE A 110 -7.60 1.64 -15.68
CA PHE A 110 -9.04 1.36 -15.74
C PHE A 110 -9.62 1.69 -17.11
N ILE A 111 -10.52 0.84 -17.61
CA ILE A 111 -11.28 1.09 -18.83
C ILE A 111 -12.62 1.69 -18.45
N THR A 112 -12.94 2.87 -18.99
CA THR A 112 -14.24 3.53 -18.76
C THR A 112 -15.02 3.61 -20.06
N ARG A 113 -16.27 3.15 -20.05
CA ARG A 113 -17.18 3.18 -21.20
C ARG A 113 -18.48 3.91 -20.87
N VAL A 114 -19.02 4.60 -21.87
CA VAL A 114 -20.37 5.19 -21.79
C VAL A 114 -21.39 4.08 -22.04
N VAL A 115 -22.24 3.81 -21.06
CA VAL A 115 -23.34 2.83 -21.16
C VAL A 115 -24.65 3.53 -20.88
N GLY A 116 -25.39 3.84 -21.95
CA GLY A 116 -26.57 4.71 -21.88
C GLY A 116 -26.17 6.12 -21.43
N ARG A 117 -26.70 6.56 -20.28
CA ARG A 117 -26.38 7.87 -19.67
C ARG A 117 -25.47 7.78 -18.44
N LYS A 118 -24.77 6.66 -18.26
CA LYS A 118 -23.86 6.42 -17.13
C LYS A 118 -22.48 6.01 -17.63
N LEU A 119 -21.47 6.26 -16.81
CA LEU A 119 -20.14 5.69 -16.99
C LEU A 119 -20.06 4.37 -16.23
N LYS A 120 -19.42 3.37 -16.85
CA LYS A 120 -19.02 2.14 -16.17
C LYS A 120 -17.52 1.97 -16.32
N SER A 121 -16.86 1.68 -15.21
CA SER A 121 -15.40 1.50 -15.14
C SER A 121 -15.08 0.10 -14.63
N GLU A 122 -14.05 -0.51 -15.20
CA GLU A 122 -13.50 -1.80 -14.79
C GLU A 122 -11.98 -1.74 -14.83
N VAL A 123 -11.34 -2.63 -14.07
CA VAL A 123 -9.88 -2.81 -14.14
C VAL A 123 -9.49 -3.26 -15.55
N SER A 124 -8.40 -2.72 -16.07
CA SER A 124 -7.90 -3.11 -17.39
C SER A 124 -7.51 -4.58 -17.44
N HIS A 125 -7.74 -5.21 -18.60
CA HIS A 125 -7.46 -6.62 -18.86
C HIS A 125 -5.98 -7.01 -18.70
N ILE A 126 -5.07 -6.04 -18.67
CA ILE A 126 -3.64 -6.27 -18.40
C ILE A 126 -3.38 -6.85 -17.01
N TYR A 127 -4.34 -6.75 -16.08
CA TYR A 127 -4.26 -7.32 -14.73
C TYR A 127 -5.00 -8.66 -14.59
N SER A 128 -5.55 -9.22 -15.66
CA SER A 128 -6.33 -10.47 -15.62
C SER A 128 -5.48 -11.74 -15.68
N THR A 129 -4.26 -11.69 -15.13
CA THR A 129 -3.29 -12.80 -15.21
C THR A 129 -3.51 -13.81 -14.10
#